data_AF-A0A1H3W4N4-F1
#
_entry.id   AF-A0A1H3W4N4-F1
#
_cell.length_a   1.000
_cell.length_b   1.000
_cell.length_c   1.000
_cell.angle_alpha   90.00
_cell.angle_beta   90.00
_cell.angle_gamma   90.00
#
_symmetry.space_group_name_H-M   'P 1'
#
loop_
_entity.id
_entity.type
_entity.pdbx_description
1 polymer ?
#
loop_
_entity_poly.entity_id
_entity_poly.type
_entity_poly.pdbx_seq_one_letter_code
_entity_poly.pdbx_strand_id
1 'polypeptide(L)'
;MDKAIFYNAVRNAPFDGVLAKSQVEGMEAILTEWDKRKLSDARWLAYILATTYHETARTMQPIEEYGKGAGRKYGNTPYYGRGFVQLTWDYNYKTMGERLKVDLLNYPDKALDMPIATQILFEGMIHGLFTGVGLGKYFHEDSDWYNARKIVNGLDRAELIARYGRAFFFAVDIALKGEQTGKSMQDQLSDLIKEPVEGEIREIYREFGYGSLFM
;
A
#
# COMPACT_ATOMS: atom_id res chain seq x y z
N MET A 1 2.68 15.94 3.16
CA MET A 1 3.11 15.23 4.39
C MET A 1 4.60 15.43 4.59
N ASP A 2 5.10 15.42 5.82
CA ASP A 2 6.54 15.47 6.08
C ASP A 2 7.21 14.13 5.70
N LYS A 3 7.98 14.14 4.61
CA LYS A 3 8.64 12.93 4.09
C LYS A 3 9.72 12.39 5.02
N ALA A 4 10.43 13.24 5.76
CA ALA A 4 11.47 12.76 6.67
C ALA A 4 10.84 11.95 7.82
N ILE A 5 9.75 12.46 8.38
CA ILE A 5 8.96 11.75 9.40
C ILE A 5 8.38 10.45 8.83
N PHE A 6 7.75 10.49 7.66
CA PHE A 6 7.20 9.30 7.00
C PHE A 6 8.26 8.20 6.83
N TYR A 7 9.41 8.55 6.23
CA TYR A 7 10.47 7.57 5.98
C TYR A 7 11.15 7.06 7.25
N ASN A 8 11.21 7.86 8.31
CA ASN A 8 11.67 7.40 9.62
C ASN A 8 10.70 6.39 10.24
N ALA A 9 9.39 6.64 10.15
CA ALA A 9 8.39 5.73 10.66
C ALA A 9 8.37 4.38 9.89
N VAL A 10 8.26 4.41 8.56
CA VAL A 10 8.21 3.15 7.78
C VAL A 10 9.49 2.34 7.89
N ARG A 11 10.66 3.01 8.00
CA ARG A 11 11.94 2.32 8.21
C ARG A 11 11.90 1.45 9.46
N ASN A 12 11.34 1.95 10.56
CA ASN A 12 11.21 1.16 11.79
C ASN A 12 10.20 0.01 11.61
N ALA A 13 9.00 0.32 11.11
CA ALA A 13 8.01 -0.70 10.75
C ALA A 13 7.18 -0.25 9.54
N PRO A 14 7.04 -1.08 8.49
CA PRO A 14 7.30 -2.53 8.48
C PRO A 14 8.69 -2.97 7.98
N PHE A 15 9.63 -2.05 7.72
CA PHE A 15 10.90 -2.37 7.04
C PHE A 15 12.05 -2.85 7.95
N ASP A 16 11.80 -3.05 9.25
CA ASP A 16 12.74 -3.65 10.21
C ASP A 16 14.12 -2.94 10.29
N GLY A 17 14.11 -1.61 10.15
CA GLY A 17 15.27 -0.74 10.37
C GLY A 17 16.07 -0.39 9.10
N VAL A 18 15.89 -1.09 7.99
CA VAL A 18 16.66 -0.85 6.75
C VAL A 18 15.72 -0.53 5.60
N LEU A 19 16.04 0.55 4.87
CA LEU A 19 15.26 0.96 3.71
C LEU A 19 16.16 1.11 2.49
N ALA A 20 15.93 0.27 1.49
CA ALA A 20 16.66 0.29 0.22
C ALA A 20 16.20 1.46 -0.66
N LYS A 21 17.10 1.94 -1.53
CA LYS A 21 16.78 3.02 -2.47
C LYS A 21 15.58 2.66 -3.38
N SER A 22 15.53 1.42 -3.89
CA SER A 22 14.41 0.95 -4.70
C SER A 22 13.08 0.92 -3.92
N GLN A 23 13.11 0.64 -2.61
CA GLN A 23 11.91 0.69 -1.79
C GLN A 23 11.40 2.13 -1.65
N VAL A 24 12.31 3.09 -1.49
CA VAL A 24 11.99 4.53 -1.51
C VAL A 24 11.39 4.94 -2.86
N GLU A 25 12.02 4.55 -3.97
CA GLU A 25 11.54 4.88 -5.32
C GLU A 25 10.10 4.35 -5.57
N GLY A 26 9.80 3.13 -5.13
CA GLY A 26 8.46 2.56 -5.21
C GLY A 26 7.42 3.31 -4.37
N MET A 27 7.77 3.64 -3.13
CA MET A 27 6.90 4.45 -2.27
C MET A 27 6.70 5.86 -2.84
N GLU A 28 7.75 6.51 -3.33
CA GLU A 28 7.65 7.83 -3.98
C GLU A 28 6.70 7.82 -5.17
N ALA A 29 6.70 6.76 -5.98
CA ALA A 29 5.75 6.63 -7.09
C ALA A 29 4.29 6.59 -6.59
N ILE A 30 4.02 5.86 -5.50
CA ILE A 30 2.69 5.77 -4.89
C ILE A 30 2.28 7.10 -4.24
N LEU A 31 3.17 7.73 -3.47
CA LEU A 31 2.91 9.03 -2.83
C LEU A 31 2.64 10.13 -3.88
N THR A 32 3.41 10.12 -4.98
CA THR A 32 3.22 11.08 -6.07
C THR A 32 1.87 10.91 -6.76
N GLU A 33 1.46 9.66 -7.04
CA GLU A 33 0.14 9.40 -7.64
C GLU A 33 -1.00 9.73 -6.65
N TRP A 34 -0.80 9.48 -5.36
CA TRP A 34 -1.74 9.89 -4.30
C TRP A 34 -1.99 11.40 -4.32
N ASP A 35 -0.92 12.21 -4.30
CA ASP A 35 -1.01 13.67 -4.32
C ASP A 35 -1.65 14.18 -5.61
N LYS A 36 -1.29 13.60 -6.75
CA LYS A 36 -1.88 13.92 -8.07
C LYS A 36 -3.39 13.70 -8.11
N ARG A 37 -3.88 12.64 -7.45
CA ARG A 37 -5.30 12.30 -7.38
C ARG A 37 -6.07 13.13 -6.35
N LYS A 38 -5.37 13.88 -5.48
CA LYS A 38 -5.96 14.71 -4.42
C LYS A 38 -6.88 13.91 -3.48
N LEU A 39 -6.48 12.67 -3.16
CA LEU A 39 -7.17 11.83 -2.20
C LEU A 39 -6.79 12.25 -0.78
N SER A 40 -7.70 12.05 0.19
CA SER A 40 -7.53 12.60 1.53
C SER A 40 -7.63 11.58 2.67
N ASP A 41 -8.21 10.40 2.44
CA ASP A 41 -8.32 9.37 3.48
C ASP A 41 -6.98 8.64 3.66
N ALA A 42 -6.21 9.00 4.69
CA ALA A 42 -4.91 8.42 4.99
C ALA A 42 -4.93 6.89 5.12
N ARG A 43 -6.07 6.29 5.51
CA ARG A 43 -6.21 4.82 5.63
C ARG A 43 -6.11 4.15 4.26
N TRP A 44 -6.62 4.81 3.21
CA TRP A 44 -6.54 4.29 1.85
C TRP A 44 -5.10 4.25 1.36
N LEU A 45 -4.35 5.35 1.54
CA LEU A 45 -2.93 5.40 1.19
C LEU A 45 -2.14 4.32 1.94
N ALA A 46 -2.38 4.19 3.24
CA ALA A 46 -1.74 3.19 4.06
C ALA A 46 -2.02 1.77 3.57
N TYR A 47 -3.26 1.47 3.20
CA TYR A 47 -3.62 0.14 2.70
C TYR A 47 -3.06 -0.16 1.30
N ILE A 48 -2.97 0.85 0.43
CA ILE A 48 -2.31 0.76 -0.88
C ILE A 48 -0.83 0.41 -0.70
N LEU A 49 -0.13 1.09 0.22
CA LEU A 49 1.28 0.82 0.55
C LEU A 49 1.45 -0.58 1.15
N ALA A 50 0.58 -0.98 2.08
CA ALA A 50 0.61 -2.30 2.71
C ALA A 50 0.39 -3.45 1.72
N THR A 51 -0.56 -3.27 0.81
CA THR A 51 -0.83 -4.23 -0.28
C THR A 51 0.41 -4.35 -1.17
N THR A 52 0.95 -3.23 -1.62
CA THR A 52 2.17 -3.21 -2.45
C THR A 52 3.33 -3.90 -1.75
N TYR A 53 3.53 -3.62 -0.47
CA TYR A 53 4.57 -4.23 0.35
C TYR A 53 4.44 -5.75 0.40
N HIS A 54 3.23 -6.27 0.59
CA HIS A 54 2.99 -7.71 0.64
C HIS A 54 3.17 -8.37 -0.74
N GLU A 55 2.49 -7.85 -1.76
CA GLU A 55 2.42 -8.46 -3.09
C GLU A 55 3.77 -8.43 -3.83
N THR A 56 4.64 -7.47 -3.51
CA THR A 56 5.95 -7.33 -4.15
C THR A 56 7.07 -8.00 -3.37
N ALA A 57 6.74 -8.86 -2.41
CA ALA A 57 7.70 -9.47 -1.48
C ALA A 57 8.61 -8.42 -0.81
N ARG A 58 8.02 -7.30 -0.35
CA ARG A 58 8.66 -6.18 0.34
C ARG A 58 9.58 -5.31 -0.53
N THR A 59 9.71 -5.59 -1.83
CA THR A 59 10.60 -4.83 -2.72
C THR A 59 10.06 -3.43 -3.04
N MET A 60 8.74 -3.25 -2.95
CA MET A 60 8.01 -2.05 -3.42
C MET A 60 8.27 -1.77 -4.91
N GLN A 61 8.59 -2.81 -5.70
CA GLN A 61 8.80 -2.69 -7.14
C GLN A 61 7.73 -3.48 -7.89
N PRO A 62 7.31 -3.04 -9.09
CA PRO A 62 6.54 -3.88 -10.00
C PRO A 62 7.33 -5.15 -10.30
N ILE A 63 6.75 -6.33 -10.05
CA ILE A 63 7.43 -7.60 -10.28
C ILE A 63 6.63 -8.52 -11.20
N GLU A 64 7.33 -9.46 -11.83
CA GLU A 64 6.73 -10.59 -12.53
C GLU A 64 6.45 -11.75 -11.58
N GLU A 65 5.35 -12.45 -11.81
CA GLU A 65 5.03 -13.70 -11.12
C GLU A 65 6.11 -14.75 -11.38
N TYR A 66 6.69 -15.30 -10.31
CA TYR A 66 7.64 -16.40 -10.44
C TYR A 66 6.97 -17.62 -11.10
N GLY A 67 7.60 -18.18 -12.12
CA GLY A 67 7.06 -19.31 -12.87
C GLY A 67 5.90 -18.97 -13.81
N LYS A 68 5.54 -17.67 -13.95
CA LYS A 68 4.62 -17.16 -14.98
C LYS A 68 3.29 -17.93 -15.08
N GLY A 69 2.74 -18.32 -13.93
CA GLY A 69 1.48 -19.06 -13.85
C GLY A 69 1.58 -20.55 -14.21
N ALA A 70 2.76 -21.17 -14.25
CA ALA A 70 2.92 -22.60 -14.54
C ALA A 70 1.94 -23.46 -13.70
N GLY A 71 1.14 -24.30 -14.38
CA GLY A 71 0.09 -25.12 -13.76
C GLY A 71 -1.25 -24.40 -13.52
N ARG A 72 -1.36 -23.10 -13.84
CA ARG A 72 -2.62 -22.34 -13.86
C ARG A 72 -3.17 -22.23 -15.27
N LYS A 73 -4.49 -22.05 -15.38
CA LYS A 73 -5.18 -21.89 -16.68
C LYS A 73 -4.65 -20.71 -17.50
N TYR A 74 -4.21 -19.62 -16.85
CA TYR A 74 -3.59 -18.47 -17.52
C TYR A 74 -2.10 -18.63 -17.81
N GLY A 75 -1.42 -19.66 -17.26
CA GLY A 75 0.04 -19.82 -17.37
C GLY A 75 0.54 -20.14 -18.78
N ASN A 76 -0.34 -20.61 -19.66
CA ASN A 76 -0.04 -20.82 -21.08
C ASN A 76 -0.40 -19.60 -21.95
N THR A 77 -0.66 -18.45 -21.31
CA THR A 77 -1.01 -17.18 -21.97
C THR A 77 0.01 -16.11 -21.56
N PRO A 78 0.14 -15.00 -22.30
CA PRO A 78 1.05 -13.93 -21.90
C PRO A 78 0.55 -13.15 -20.65
N TYR A 79 -0.62 -13.48 -20.08
CA TYR A 79 -1.30 -12.74 -19.01
C TYR A 79 -1.07 -13.35 -17.61
N TYR A 80 0.18 -13.69 -17.30
CA TYR A 80 0.62 -14.01 -15.95
C TYR A 80 0.74 -12.76 -15.07
N GLY A 81 0.95 -12.94 -13.76
CA GLY A 81 0.99 -11.84 -12.79
C GLY A 81 2.08 -10.81 -13.08
N ARG A 82 1.70 -9.52 -13.15
CA ARG A 82 2.64 -8.40 -13.25
C ARG A 82 2.23 -7.23 -12.36
N GLY A 83 3.20 -6.37 -12.05
CA GLY A 83 2.97 -5.11 -11.37
C GLY A 83 2.84 -5.26 -9.85
N PHE A 84 2.35 -4.22 -9.20
CA PHE A 84 2.25 -4.16 -7.73
C PHE A 84 1.24 -5.12 -7.11
N VAL A 85 0.29 -5.62 -7.89
CA VAL A 85 -0.84 -6.44 -7.41
C VAL A 85 -0.99 -7.75 -8.19
N GLN A 86 0.06 -8.15 -8.93
CA GLN A 86 0.06 -9.39 -9.71
C GLN A 86 -1.17 -9.50 -10.64
N LEU A 87 -1.37 -8.51 -11.50
CA LEU A 87 -2.47 -8.50 -12.49
C LEU A 87 -2.37 -9.74 -13.39
N THR A 88 -3.40 -10.59 -13.37
CA THR A 88 -3.48 -11.86 -14.12
C THR A 88 -4.71 -11.86 -15.00
N TRP A 89 -4.74 -12.74 -16.01
CA TRP A 89 -5.84 -12.94 -16.97
C TRP A 89 -6.06 -11.82 -17.99
N ASP A 90 -6.28 -12.23 -19.23
CA ASP A 90 -6.53 -11.35 -20.40
C ASP A 90 -7.63 -10.31 -20.16
N TYR A 91 -8.75 -10.71 -19.54
CA TYR A 91 -9.86 -9.80 -19.28
C TYR A 91 -9.47 -8.67 -18.31
N ASN A 92 -8.63 -8.93 -17.31
CA ASN A 92 -8.16 -7.88 -16.39
C ASN A 92 -7.19 -6.93 -17.09
N TYR A 93 -6.28 -7.45 -17.93
CA TYR A 93 -5.41 -6.62 -18.76
C TYR A 93 -6.23 -5.75 -19.72
N LYS A 94 -7.28 -6.30 -20.33
CA LYS A 94 -8.21 -5.53 -21.16
C LYS A 94 -8.92 -4.42 -20.37
N THR A 95 -9.54 -4.75 -19.24
CA THR A 95 -10.27 -3.79 -18.41
C THR A 95 -9.35 -2.66 -17.93
N MET A 96 -8.15 -2.98 -17.44
CA MET A 96 -7.18 -1.97 -17.03
C MET A 96 -6.66 -1.17 -18.22
N GLY A 97 -6.43 -1.81 -19.36
CA GLY A 97 -5.95 -1.14 -20.56
C GLY A 97 -6.95 -0.10 -21.09
N GLU A 98 -8.23 -0.47 -21.13
CA GLU A 98 -9.32 0.45 -21.50
C GLU A 98 -9.43 1.61 -20.51
N ARG A 99 -9.33 1.32 -19.20
CA ARG A 99 -9.41 2.32 -18.14
C ARG A 99 -8.29 3.35 -18.20
N LEU A 100 -7.06 2.89 -18.45
CA LEU A 100 -5.85 3.72 -18.50
C LEU A 100 -5.56 4.28 -19.89
N LYS A 101 -6.32 3.86 -20.91
CA LYS A 101 -6.06 4.15 -22.33
C LYS A 101 -4.65 3.71 -22.75
N VAL A 102 -4.23 2.55 -22.27
CA VAL A 102 -2.97 1.88 -22.60
C VAL A 102 -3.29 0.50 -23.16
N ASP A 103 -2.71 0.15 -24.31
CA ASP A 103 -2.88 -1.20 -24.86
C ASP A 103 -2.08 -2.24 -24.03
N LEU A 104 -2.70 -2.73 -22.97
CA LEU A 104 -2.18 -3.78 -22.10
C LEU A 104 -2.50 -5.20 -22.61
N LEU A 105 -3.44 -5.34 -23.54
CA LEU A 105 -3.81 -6.63 -24.09
C LEU A 105 -2.75 -7.11 -25.09
N ASN A 106 -2.31 -6.24 -25.99
CA ASN A 106 -1.24 -6.59 -26.94
C ASN A 106 0.16 -6.37 -26.36
N TYR A 107 0.30 -5.55 -25.31
CA TYR A 107 1.58 -5.26 -24.66
C TYR A 107 1.51 -5.43 -23.13
N PRO A 108 1.30 -6.65 -22.62
CA PRO A 108 1.09 -6.91 -21.19
C PRO A 108 2.29 -6.55 -20.32
N ASP A 109 3.52 -6.55 -20.86
CA ASP A 109 4.72 -6.16 -20.12
C ASP A 109 4.72 -4.70 -19.67
N LYS A 110 3.90 -3.84 -20.28
CA LYS A 110 3.69 -2.46 -19.81
C LYS A 110 3.11 -2.40 -18.40
N ALA A 111 2.50 -3.47 -17.88
CA ALA A 111 2.07 -3.54 -16.48
C ALA A 111 3.23 -3.58 -15.47
N LEU A 112 4.49 -3.75 -15.93
CA LEU A 112 5.71 -3.63 -15.12
C LEU A 112 6.29 -2.22 -15.13
N ASP A 113 5.86 -1.35 -16.05
CA ASP A 113 6.27 0.05 -16.04
C ASP A 113 5.72 0.73 -14.79
N MET A 114 6.61 1.36 -14.02
CA MET A 114 6.27 1.92 -12.70
C MET A 114 5.06 2.88 -12.75
N PRO A 115 5.02 3.92 -13.61
CA PRO A 115 3.84 4.76 -13.78
C PRO A 115 2.54 4.01 -14.09
N ILE A 116 2.59 2.98 -14.93
CA ILE A 116 1.41 2.19 -15.31
C ILE A 116 0.99 1.28 -14.16
N ALA A 117 1.93 0.60 -13.51
CA ALA A 117 1.69 -0.26 -12.36
C ALA A 117 1.04 0.51 -11.20
N THR A 118 1.51 1.72 -10.92
CA THR A 118 0.88 2.61 -9.91
C THR A 118 -0.55 2.96 -10.30
N GLN A 119 -0.81 3.30 -11.57
CA GLN A 119 -2.17 3.60 -12.02
C GLN A 119 -3.11 2.39 -11.92
N ILE A 120 -2.64 1.18 -12.29
CA ILE A 120 -3.40 -0.08 -12.13
C ILE A 120 -3.77 -0.30 -10.67
N LEU A 121 -2.79 -0.14 -9.76
CA LEU A 121 -2.96 -0.29 -8.32
C LEU A 121 -4.08 0.65 -7.81
N PHE A 122 -4.00 1.95 -8.13
CA PHE A 122 -4.99 2.92 -7.67
C PHE A 122 -6.37 2.71 -8.28
N GLU A 123 -6.48 2.54 -9.60
CA GLU A 123 -7.78 2.31 -10.25
C GLU A 123 -8.46 1.07 -9.71
N GLY A 124 -7.72 -0.03 -9.54
CA GLY A 124 -8.28 -1.28 -9.07
C GLY A 124 -8.68 -1.25 -7.61
N MET A 125 -7.89 -0.65 -6.72
CA MET A 125 -8.23 -0.58 -5.31
C MET A 125 -9.34 0.43 -5.01
N ILE A 126 -9.41 1.55 -5.72
CA ILE A 126 -10.46 2.57 -5.51
C ILE A 126 -11.80 2.08 -6.06
N HIS A 127 -11.81 1.55 -7.29
CA HIS A 127 -13.05 1.20 -7.99
C HIS A 127 -13.43 -0.29 -7.88
N GLY A 128 -12.62 -1.09 -7.17
CA GLY A 128 -12.88 -2.52 -6.98
C GLY A 128 -12.74 -3.33 -8.25
N LEU A 129 -11.84 -2.97 -9.16
CA LEU A 129 -11.72 -3.62 -10.47
C LEU A 129 -11.07 -5.01 -10.41
N PHE A 130 -10.54 -5.43 -9.26
CA PHE A 130 -9.95 -6.76 -9.10
C PHE A 130 -10.99 -7.80 -8.64
N THR A 131 -11.88 -7.44 -7.72
CA THR A 131 -12.80 -8.40 -7.06
C THR A 131 -14.24 -7.90 -6.94
N GLY A 132 -14.53 -6.66 -7.37
CA GLY A 132 -15.84 -6.01 -7.24
C GLY A 132 -16.04 -5.20 -5.95
N VAL A 133 -15.04 -5.10 -5.08
CA VAL A 133 -15.08 -4.26 -3.87
C VAL A 133 -13.83 -3.39 -3.77
N GLY A 134 -14.01 -2.12 -3.38
CA GLY A 134 -12.93 -1.14 -3.29
C GLY A 134 -12.71 -0.59 -1.88
N LEU A 135 -11.72 0.28 -1.74
CA LEU A 135 -11.29 0.90 -0.48
C LEU A 135 -12.44 1.53 0.31
N GLY A 136 -13.33 2.25 -0.36
CA GLY A 136 -14.47 2.92 0.28
C GLY A 136 -15.47 1.98 0.96
N LYS A 137 -15.43 0.67 0.69
CA LYS A 137 -16.21 -0.33 1.43
C LYS A 137 -15.67 -0.59 2.83
N TYR A 138 -14.35 -0.50 3.01
CA TYR A 138 -13.64 -0.93 4.22
C TYR A 138 -13.11 0.23 5.06
N PHE A 139 -12.94 1.40 4.46
CA PHE A 139 -12.43 2.59 5.11
C PHE A 139 -13.40 3.74 4.83
N HIS A 140 -14.37 3.90 5.73
CA HIS A 140 -15.41 4.92 5.67
C HIS A 140 -15.62 5.50 7.06
N GLU A 141 -16.59 5.01 7.83
CA GLU A 141 -16.78 5.35 9.24
C GLU A 141 -15.68 4.68 10.06
N ASP A 142 -15.65 3.36 10.03
CA ASP A 142 -14.63 2.55 10.70
C ASP A 142 -13.52 2.08 9.75
N SER A 143 -12.46 1.54 10.34
CA SER A 143 -11.34 0.90 9.65
C SER A 143 -11.46 -0.64 9.70
N ASP A 144 -11.70 -1.30 8.57
CA ASP A 144 -11.70 -2.78 8.47
C ASP A 144 -10.49 -3.30 7.69
N TRP A 145 -9.33 -3.26 8.35
CA TRP A 145 -8.04 -3.67 7.79
C TRP A 145 -8.01 -5.14 7.36
N TYR A 146 -8.69 -6.02 8.10
CA TYR A 146 -8.69 -7.46 7.86
C TYR A 146 -9.49 -7.79 6.59
N ASN A 147 -10.73 -7.33 6.50
CA ASN A 147 -11.55 -7.64 5.31
C ASN A 147 -11.15 -6.83 4.10
N ALA A 148 -10.42 -5.73 4.23
CA ALA A 148 -9.87 -4.98 3.10
C ALA A 148 -9.02 -5.86 2.16
N ARG A 149 -8.54 -7.03 2.61
CA ARG A 149 -7.81 -7.98 1.74
C ARG A 149 -8.65 -8.39 0.53
N LYS A 150 -9.97 -8.46 0.70
CA LYS A 150 -10.97 -8.75 -0.35
C LYS A 150 -10.94 -7.78 -1.52
N ILE A 151 -10.30 -6.61 -1.40
CA ILE A 151 -10.08 -5.69 -2.52
C ILE A 151 -9.21 -6.33 -3.61
N VAL A 152 -8.22 -7.14 -3.22
CA VAL A 152 -7.25 -7.72 -4.16
C VAL A 152 -7.43 -9.24 -4.29
N ASN A 153 -7.69 -9.94 -3.19
CA ASN A 153 -7.80 -11.39 -3.19
C ASN A 153 -8.65 -11.91 -2.01
N GLY A 154 -8.87 -13.22 -1.90
CA GLY A 154 -9.45 -13.82 -0.70
C GLY A 154 -8.64 -13.53 0.58
N LEU A 155 -9.14 -13.96 1.73
CA LEU A 155 -8.60 -13.59 3.05
C LEU A 155 -7.26 -14.23 3.45
N ASP A 156 -6.54 -14.85 2.50
CA ASP A 156 -5.21 -15.37 2.80
C ASP A 156 -4.27 -14.24 3.22
N ARG A 157 -3.50 -14.47 4.29
CA ARG A 157 -2.61 -13.49 4.95
C ARG A 157 -3.30 -12.17 5.35
N ALA A 158 -4.62 -12.12 5.45
CA ALA A 158 -5.37 -10.90 5.75
C ALA A 158 -4.88 -10.19 7.03
N GLU A 159 -4.66 -10.93 8.12
CA GLU A 159 -4.18 -10.33 9.37
C GLU A 159 -2.76 -9.76 9.24
N LEU A 160 -1.88 -10.43 8.48
CA LEU A 160 -0.52 -9.95 8.25
C LEU A 160 -0.53 -8.63 7.45
N ILE A 161 -1.39 -8.54 6.43
CA ILE A 161 -1.54 -7.34 5.61
C ILE A 161 -2.26 -6.24 6.40
N ALA A 162 -3.22 -6.58 7.25
CA ALA A 162 -3.87 -5.66 8.16
C ALA A 162 -2.86 -5.01 9.11
N ARG A 163 -1.95 -5.82 9.67
CA ARG A 163 -0.81 -5.35 10.45
C ARG A 163 0.08 -4.39 9.65
N TYR A 164 0.44 -4.71 8.41
CA TYR A 164 1.17 -3.75 7.56
C TYR A 164 0.38 -2.46 7.30
N GLY A 165 -0.93 -2.56 7.06
CA GLY A 165 -1.83 -1.41 6.86
C GLY A 165 -1.80 -0.47 8.05
N ARG A 166 -1.91 -1.02 9.26
CA ARG A 166 -1.77 -0.30 10.52
C ARG A 166 -0.40 0.38 10.66
N ALA A 167 0.70 -0.30 10.36
CA ALA A 167 2.05 0.30 10.42
C ALA A 167 2.18 1.51 9.46
N PHE A 168 1.74 1.36 8.21
CA PHE A 168 1.74 2.45 7.24
C PHE A 168 0.79 3.58 7.63
N PHE A 169 -0.36 3.26 8.25
CA PHE A 169 -1.30 4.27 8.69
C PHE A 169 -0.70 5.17 9.77
N PHE A 170 -0.01 4.58 10.75
CA PHE A 170 0.76 5.36 11.72
C PHE A 170 1.81 6.25 11.04
N ALA A 171 2.57 5.71 10.08
CA ALA A 171 3.59 6.48 9.38
C ALA A 171 3.02 7.66 8.58
N VAL A 172 1.87 7.48 7.93
CA VAL A 172 1.16 8.55 7.21
C VAL A 172 0.61 9.58 8.20
N ASP A 173 -0.06 9.14 9.27
CA ASP A 173 -0.69 10.01 10.27
C ASP A 173 0.34 10.91 10.97
N ILE A 174 1.45 10.34 11.46
CA ILE A 174 2.50 11.10 12.14
C ILE A 174 3.23 12.06 11.21
N ALA A 175 3.36 11.71 9.93
CA ALA A 175 3.94 12.58 8.90
C ALA A 175 3.02 13.76 8.54
N LEU A 176 1.70 13.53 8.49
CA LEU A 176 0.72 14.59 8.26
C LEU A 176 0.65 15.54 9.45
N LYS A 177 0.60 15.01 10.68
CA LYS A 177 0.62 15.82 11.91
C LYS A 177 1.92 16.60 12.07
N GLY A 178 3.06 16.00 11.73
CA GLY A 178 4.35 16.67 11.73
C GLY A 178 4.38 17.86 10.78
N GLU A 179 3.89 17.70 9.56
CA GLU A 179 3.78 18.80 8.59
C GLU A 179 2.86 19.93 9.08
N GLN A 180 1.74 19.58 9.71
CA GLN A 180 0.77 20.57 10.21
C GLN A 180 1.28 21.34 11.45
N THR A 181 2.02 20.66 12.33
CA THR A 181 2.42 21.20 13.64
C THR A 181 3.87 21.68 13.69
N GLY A 182 4.71 21.28 12.73
CA GLY A 182 6.16 21.47 12.77
C GLY A 182 6.89 20.62 13.82
N LYS A 183 6.17 19.75 14.55
CA LYS A 183 6.77 18.91 15.61
C LYS A 183 7.53 17.73 15.03
N SER A 184 8.68 17.43 15.62
CA SER A 184 9.44 16.22 15.27
C SER A 184 8.65 14.95 15.59
N MET A 185 9.04 13.82 14.98
CA MET A 185 8.44 12.52 15.31
C MET A 185 8.59 12.21 16.81
N GLN A 186 9.73 12.56 17.41
CA GLN A 186 10.01 12.34 18.83
C GLN A 186 9.11 13.14 19.75
N ASP A 187 8.88 14.41 19.44
CA ASP A 187 7.98 15.26 20.22
C ASP A 187 6.55 14.77 20.14
N GLN A 188 6.08 14.41 18.93
CA GLN A 188 4.76 13.84 18.72
C GLN A 188 4.55 12.53 19.50
N LEU A 189 5.53 11.63 19.46
CA LEU A 189 5.47 10.37 20.21
C LEU A 189 5.45 10.60 21.73
N SER A 190 6.23 11.58 22.22
CA SER A 190 6.26 11.94 23.64
C SER A 190 4.90 12.46 24.12
N ASP A 191 4.20 13.23 23.29
CA ASP A 191 2.84 13.73 23.57
C ASP A 191 1.82 12.57 23.61
N LEU A 192 1.91 11.64 22.66
CA LEU A 192 1.07 10.44 22.57
C LEU A 192 1.13 9.54 23.82
N ILE A 193 2.27 9.51 24.53
CA ILE A 193 2.44 8.73 25.77
C ILE A 193 1.79 9.43 26.98
N LYS A 194 1.82 10.77 27.00
CA LYS A 194 1.39 11.59 28.14
C LYS A 194 -0.12 11.80 28.18
N GLU A 195 -0.74 11.90 27.01
CA GLU A 195 -2.18 12.08 26.89
C GLU A 195 -2.93 10.74 26.94
N PRO A 196 -4.15 10.68 27.50
CA PRO A 196 -5.05 9.55 27.34
C PRO A 196 -5.53 9.51 25.88
N VAL A 197 -4.67 9.07 24.97
CA VAL A 197 -5.08 8.84 23.58
C VAL A 197 -5.95 7.58 23.57
N GLU A 198 -7.24 7.73 23.32
CA GLU A 198 -8.10 6.62 22.94
C GLU A 198 -8.02 6.41 21.43
N GLY A 199 -8.07 5.15 20.98
CA GLY A 199 -8.24 4.80 19.56
C GLY A 199 -7.10 4.05 18.89
N GLU A 200 -7.33 3.76 17.61
CA GLU A 200 -6.54 2.91 16.71
C GLU A 200 -5.04 3.24 16.70
N ILE A 201 -4.66 4.52 16.66
CA ILE A 201 -3.24 4.94 16.63
C ILE A 201 -2.45 4.46 17.87
N ARG A 202 -3.08 4.43 19.05
CA ARG A 202 -2.41 3.95 20.26
C ARG A 202 -2.24 2.43 20.29
N GLU A 203 -3.18 1.71 19.69
CA GLU A 203 -3.04 0.25 19.51
C GLU A 203 -1.88 -0.07 18.57
N ILE A 204 -1.80 0.66 17.46
CA ILE A 204 -0.70 0.56 16.50
C ILE A 204 0.64 0.87 17.17
N TYR A 205 0.70 1.97 17.95
CA TYR A 205 1.89 2.33 18.70
C TYR A 205 2.39 1.21 19.62
N ARG A 206 1.47 0.56 20.35
CA ARG A 206 1.78 -0.60 21.19
C ARG A 206 2.23 -1.82 20.37
N GLU A 207 1.56 -2.08 19.24
CA GLU A 207 1.83 -3.23 18.36
C GLU A 207 3.23 -3.19 17.73
N PHE A 208 3.75 -2.00 17.41
CA PHE A 208 5.04 -1.83 16.73
C PHE A 208 6.17 -1.34 17.64
N GLY A 209 5.92 -1.22 18.95
CA GLY A 209 6.96 -0.92 19.92
C GLY A 209 7.63 0.44 19.74
N TYR A 210 6.96 1.43 19.12
CA TYR A 210 7.51 2.77 18.94
C TYR A 210 7.86 3.49 20.26
N GLY A 211 7.42 2.96 21.40
CA GLY A 211 7.77 3.46 22.74
C GLY A 211 9.08 2.97 23.33
N SER A 212 9.71 1.94 22.78
CA SER A 212 11.06 1.54 23.21
C SER A 212 12.17 2.38 22.57
N LEU A 213 11.86 3.23 21.58
CA LEU A 213 12.83 4.16 20.97
C LEU A 213 13.29 5.30 21.91
N PHE A 214 12.72 5.40 23.12
CA PHE A 214 12.98 6.48 24.09
C PHE A 214 13.22 6.00 25.54
N MET A 215 13.51 4.70 25.74
CA MET A 215 14.16 4.21 26.97
C MET A 215 15.63 3.93 26.70
#